data_AF-L1L3F4-F1
#
_entry.id   AF-L1L3F4-F1
#
_cell.length_a   1.000
_cell.length_b   1.000
_cell.length_c   1.000
_cell.angle_alpha   90.00
_cell.angle_beta   90.00
_cell.angle_gamma   90.00
#
_symmetry.space_group_name_H-M   'P 1'
#
loop_
_entity.id
_entity.type
_entity.pdbx_description
1 polymer ?
#
loop_
_entity_poly.entity_id
_entity_poly.type
_entity_poly.pdbx_seq_one_letter_code
_entity_poly.pdbx_strand_id
1 'polypeptide(L)'
;MNATGTVGTVDDIGYGQQFAGWYDRLFPDNTSVDVEVARLAALHPDPGSGTIEFGVGNGRLALPLSRLVGPVTGIDSSPEMLDVLRAALRPDTPVEPVHADIRAYTADRTVGLVYCVCATLSMVLTRDEQQQVVRRAADLLAPGGRLVVETHNKSAVVDLHEGRRRTTLFTPYPEAGTGLQSHSVLYPEESLWHLSHIWYEADGTTKVGSEISRLTAPEEMDEYARAAGLEPESRFGDWHPDAEPHNALSPLSICTYVKRSGHTRAA
;
A
#
# COMPACT_ATOMS: atom_id res chain seq x y z
N MET A 1 4.68 -24.98 4.82
CA MET A 1 6.11 -24.82 5.19
C MET A 1 6.39 -23.33 5.13
N ASN A 2 6.46 -22.69 6.29
CA ASN A 2 6.54 -21.23 6.43
C ASN A 2 7.85 -20.69 5.84
N ALA A 3 7.79 -19.52 5.24
CA ALA A 3 8.95 -18.83 4.71
C ALA A 3 9.73 -18.22 5.89
N THR A 4 10.90 -18.77 6.22
CA THR A 4 11.80 -18.19 7.22
C THR A 4 12.61 -17.06 6.58
N GLY A 5 12.09 -15.84 6.62
CA GLY A 5 12.82 -14.63 6.20
C GLY A 5 13.81 -14.14 7.27
N THR A 6 14.83 -13.39 6.86
CA THR A 6 15.75 -12.71 7.80
C THR A 6 15.19 -11.34 8.15
N VAL A 7 15.04 -11.04 9.44
CA VAL A 7 14.48 -9.77 9.95
C VAL A 7 15.62 -8.88 10.44
N GLY A 8 15.84 -7.73 9.79
CA GLY A 8 16.73 -6.68 10.28
C GLY A 8 16.09 -5.83 11.38
N THR A 9 16.78 -4.79 11.87
CA THR A 9 16.17 -3.80 12.78
C THR A 9 14.94 -3.18 12.12
N VAL A 10 13.80 -3.18 12.82
CA VAL A 10 12.56 -2.55 12.36
C VAL A 10 12.54 -1.11 12.83
N ASP A 11 12.42 -0.19 11.89
CA ASP A 11 12.26 1.24 12.15
C ASP A 11 10.76 1.58 12.01
N ASP A 12 10.08 1.63 13.15
CA ASP A 12 8.65 1.94 13.26
C ASP A 12 8.45 3.45 13.37
N ILE A 13 7.63 3.99 12.47
CA ILE A 13 7.30 5.42 12.37
C ILE A 13 6.16 5.84 13.31
N GLY A 14 5.63 4.90 14.12
CA GLY A 14 4.56 5.17 15.10
C GLY A 14 3.18 5.32 14.48
N TYR A 15 2.97 4.79 13.27
CA TYR A 15 1.68 4.87 12.59
C TYR A 15 0.59 4.07 13.31
N GLY A 16 0.87 2.81 13.66
CA GLY A 16 -0.09 1.95 14.35
C GLY A 16 -0.52 2.50 15.71
N GLN A 17 0.40 3.12 16.47
CA GLN A 17 0.08 3.76 17.75
C GLN A 17 -0.98 4.87 17.62
N GLN A 18 -0.97 5.60 16.51
CA GLN A 18 -1.93 6.67 16.26
C GLN A 18 -3.25 6.15 15.69
N PHE A 19 -3.20 5.19 14.76
CA PHE A 19 -4.33 4.85 13.92
C PHE A 19 -5.01 3.50 14.22
N ALA A 20 -4.33 2.53 14.85
CA ALA A 20 -4.86 1.16 14.99
C ALA A 20 -6.24 1.10 15.65
N GLY A 21 -6.52 1.95 16.64
CA GLY A 21 -7.81 1.99 17.35
C GLY A 21 -8.97 2.64 16.58
N TRP A 22 -8.76 3.10 15.35
CA TRP A 22 -9.79 3.72 14.52
C TRP A 22 -9.51 3.62 13.00
N TYR A 23 -8.60 2.76 12.58
CA TYR A 23 -8.23 2.59 11.18
C TYR A 23 -9.43 2.21 10.31
N ASP A 24 -10.31 1.35 10.83
CA ASP A 24 -11.55 0.94 10.15
C ASP A 24 -12.54 2.10 9.94
N ARG A 25 -12.39 3.23 10.65
CA ARG A 25 -13.18 4.45 10.39
C ARG A 25 -12.65 5.20 9.17
N LEU A 26 -11.33 5.22 8.98
CA LEU A 26 -10.68 5.84 7.83
C LEU A 26 -10.88 5.00 6.56
N PHE A 27 -10.83 3.68 6.71
CA PHE A 27 -10.95 2.72 5.63
C PHE A 27 -12.03 1.67 5.98
N PRO A 28 -13.32 2.03 5.90
CA PRO A 28 -14.39 1.13 6.26
C PRO A 28 -14.46 -0.08 5.33
N ASP A 29 -14.68 -1.25 5.91
CA ASP A 29 -14.95 -2.50 5.18
C ASP A 29 -16.25 -2.34 4.37
N ASN A 30 -16.10 -2.02 3.09
CA ASN A 30 -17.20 -1.74 2.19
C ASN A 30 -16.93 -2.35 0.80
N THR A 31 -17.85 -2.13 -0.14
CA THR A 31 -17.76 -2.63 -1.52
C THR A 31 -16.44 -2.31 -2.24
N SER A 32 -15.68 -1.29 -1.82
CA SER A 32 -14.37 -0.97 -2.37
C SER A 32 -13.32 -2.05 -2.08
N VAL A 33 -13.38 -2.70 -0.91
CA VAL A 33 -12.46 -3.79 -0.53
C VAL A 33 -12.64 -4.98 -1.47
N ASP A 34 -13.89 -5.35 -1.77
CA ASP A 34 -14.18 -6.46 -2.69
C ASP A 34 -13.65 -6.17 -4.11
N VAL A 35 -13.76 -4.93 -4.56
CA VAL A 35 -13.23 -4.47 -5.86
C VAL A 35 -11.70 -4.53 -5.89
N GLU A 36 -11.03 -4.03 -4.86
CA GLU A 36 -9.57 -4.08 -4.70
C GLU A 36 -9.06 -5.53 -4.69
N VAL A 37 -9.69 -6.39 -3.88
CA VAL A 37 -9.35 -7.82 -3.76
C VAL A 37 -9.56 -8.54 -5.08
N ALA A 38 -10.70 -8.34 -5.76
CA ALA A 38 -10.97 -8.95 -7.05
C ALA A 38 -9.95 -8.52 -8.11
N ARG A 39 -9.56 -7.24 -8.11
CA ARG A 39 -8.56 -6.71 -9.05
C ARG A 39 -7.17 -7.28 -8.77
N LEU A 40 -6.75 -7.37 -7.50
CA LEU A 40 -5.48 -8.00 -7.11
C LEU A 40 -5.45 -9.48 -7.49
N ALA A 41 -6.54 -10.22 -7.24
CA ALA A 41 -6.66 -11.61 -7.65
C ALA A 41 -6.56 -11.78 -9.17
N ALA A 42 -7.15 -10.86 -9.96
CA ALA A 42 -7.06 -10.88 -11.43
C ALA A 42 -5.64 -10.52 -11.95
N LEU A 43 -4.90 -9.70 -11.21
CA LEU A 43 -3.50 -9.38 -11.52
C LEU A 43 -2.55 -10.51 -11.11
N HIS A 44 -2.95 -11.38 -10.18
CA HIS A 44 -2.12 -12.50 -9.75
C HIS A 44 -1.87 -13.46 -10.93
N PRO A 45 -0.60 -13.73 -11.32
CA PRO A 45 -0.32 -14.57 -12.49
C PRO A 45 -0.70 -16.04 -12.28
N ASP A 46 -0.48 -16.57 -11.08
CA ASP A 46 -0.89 -17.91 -10.67
C ASP A 46 -1.09 -17.95 -9.15
N PRO A 47 -2.32 -18.05 -8.62
CA PRO A 47 -2.60 -18.18 -7.18
C PRO A 47 -1.68 -19.16 -6.43
N GLY A 48 -1.29 -20.27 -7.05
CA GLY A 48 -0.42 -21.27 -6.41
C GLY A 48 1.02 -20.81 -6.16
N SER A 49 1.44 -19.70 -6.76
CA SER A 49 2.81 -19.18 -6.69
C SER A 49 3.08 -18.26 -5.50
N GLY A 50 2.12 -18.08 -4.60
CA GLY A 50 2.26 -17.32 -3.36
C GLY A 50 2.17 -15.81 -3.53
N THR A 51 1.92 -15.12 -2.41
CA THR A 51 1.62 -13.69 -2.38
C THR A 51 2.28 -13.01 -1.18
N ILE A 52 2.80 -11.79 -1.37
CA ILE A 52 3.33 -10.95 -0.29
C ILE A 52 2.65 -9.57 -0.31
N GLU A 53 2.21 -9.10 0.85
CA GLU A 53 1.77 -7.72 1.07
C GLU A 53 2.85 -6.93 1.82
N PHE A 54 3.24 -5.78 1.29
CA PHE A 54 4.08 -4.80 1.97
C PHE A 54 3.20 -3.74 2.64
N GLY A 55 3.34 -3.57 3.95
CA GLY A 55 2.45 -2.76 4.78
C GLY A 55 1.09 -3.41 4.99
N VAL A 56 1.07 -4.66 5.47
CA VAL A 56 -0.18 -5.43 5.61
C VAL A 56 -1.17 -4.79 6.59
N GLY A 57 -0.68 -3.98 7.54
CA GLY A 57 -1.51 -3.32 8.53
C GLY A 57 -2.36 -4.32 9.32
N ASN A 58 -3.67 -4.05 9.37
CA ASN A 58 -4.67 -4.91 10.02
C ASN A 58 -5.15 -6.06 9.12
N GLY A 59 -4.58 -6.21 7.91
CA GLY A 59 -4.94 -7.23 6.92
C GLY A 59 -6.22 -6.96 6.14
N ARG A 60 -6.64 -5.70 6.03
CA ARG A 60 -7.81 -5.26 5.24
C ARG A 60 -7.92 -5.94 3.88
N LEU A 61 -6.79 -6.14 3.19
CA LEU A 61 -6.72 -6.82 1.91
C LEU A 61 -6.17 -8.24 1.99
N ALA A 62 -5.10 -8.51 2.75
CA ALA A 62 -4.55 -9.86 2.91
C ALA A 62 -5.59 -10.90 3.34
N LEU A 63 -6.46 -10.58 4.31
CA LEU A 63 -7.45 -11.53 4.84
C LEU A 63 -8.43 -11.99 3.76
N PRO A 64 -9.21 -11.11 3.09
CA PRO A 64 -10.11 -11.53 2.02
C PRO A 64 -9.36 -12.06 0.78
N LEU A 65 -8.21 -11.49 0.41
CA LEU A 65 -7.44 -11.95 -0.75
C LEU A 65 -6.94 -13.39 -0.57
N SER A 66 -6.51 -13.76 0.64
CA SER A 66 -5.98 -15.09 0.93
C SER A 66 -6.99 -16.24 0.69
N ARG A 67 -8.30 -15.93 0.71
CA ARG A 67 -9.36 -16.88 0.35
C ARG A 67 -9.40 -17.18 -1.15
N LEU A 68 -8.95 -16.25 -1.98
CA LEU A 68 -8.96 -16.34 -3.44
C LEU A 68 -7.64 -16.85 -4.00
N VAL A 69 -6.51 -16.40 -3.41
CA VAL A 69 -5.17 -16.67 -3.94
C VAL A 69 -4.34 -17.62 -3.08
N GLY A 70 -4.86 -18.08 -1.94
CA GLY A 70 -4.12 -18.94 -1.02
C GLY A 70 -3.25 -18.14 -0.05
N PRO A 71 -2.14 -18.72 0.47
CA PRO A 71 -1.38 -18.09 1.54
C PRO A 71 -0.78 -16.72 1.18
N VAL A 72 -1.00 -15.74 2.06
CA VAL A 72 -0.44 -14.39 1.95
C VAL A 72 0.54 -14.16 3.10
N THR A 73 1.78 -13.77 2.80
CA THR A 73 2.71 -13.28 3.81
C THR A 73 2.57 -11.77 3.92
N GLY A 74 2.13 -11.27 5.07
CA GLY A 74 1.92 -9.85 5.32
C GLY A 74 3.07 -9.24 6.11
N ILE A 75 3.77 -8.27 5.53
CA ILE A 75 4.90 -7.59 6.17
C ILE A 75 4.44 -6.24 6.73
N ASP A 76 4.70 -5.97 8.00
CA ASP A 76 4.46 -4.64 8.58
C ASP A 76 5.53 -4.29 9.62
N SER A 77 5.81 -2.99 9.78
CA SER A 77 6.72 -2.48 10.81
C SER A 77 6.02 -2.17 12.14
N SER A 78 4.69 -2.05 12.16
CA SER A 78 3.93 -1.78 13.38
C SER A 78 3.52 -3.08 14.09
N PRO A 79 4.00 -3.32 15.31
CA PRO A 79 3.52 -4.45 16.11
C PRO A 79 2.03 -4.32 16.46
N GLU A 80 1.53 -3.10 16.68
CA GLU A 80 0.12 -2.85 17.03
C GLU A 80 -0.83 -3.24 15.89
N MET A 81 -0.48 -2.91 14.64
CA MET A 81 -1.29 -3.30 13.47
C MET A 81 -1.26 -4.82 13.28
N LEU A 82 -0.09 -5.45 13.47
CA LEU A 82 0.04 -6.90 13.40
C LEU A 82 -0.73 -7.62 14.51
N ASP A 83 -0.87 -7.04 15.70
CA ASP A 83 -1.70 -7.59 16.76
C ASP A 83 -3.19 -7.56 16.40
N VAL A 84 -3.66 -6.47 15.76
CA VAL A 84 -5.02 -6.40 15.20
C VAL A 84 -5.21 -7.49 14.13
N LEU A 85 -4.27 -7.63 13.19
CA LEU A 85 -4.32 -8.67 12.17
C LEU A 85 -4.37 -10.08 12.79
N ARG A 86 -3.50 -10.38 13.76
CA ARG A 86 -3.48 -11.68 14.45
C ARG A 86 -4.82 -11.99 15.12
N ALA A 87 -5.48 -11.00 15.71
CA ALA A 87 -6.79 -11.17 16.34
C ALA A 87 -7.91 -11.43 15.31
N ALA A 88 -7.75 -10.94 14.07
CA ALA A 88 -8.70 -11.11 12.98
C ALA A 88 -8.59 -12.46 12.26
N LEU A 89 -7.45 -13.17 12.37
CA LEU A 89 -7.20 -14.44 11.69
C LEU A 89 -8.28 -15.50 11.94
N ARG A 90 -8.63 -16.21 10.87
CA ARG A 90 -9.58 -17.33 10.84
C ARG A 90 -8.95 -18.55 10.14
N PRO A 91 -9.47 -19.78 10.35
CA PRO A 91 -8.95 -20.98 9.69
C PRO A 91 -8.98 -20.92 8.14
N ASP A 92 -9.88 -20.13 7.57
CA ASP A 92 -10.06 -19.92 6.13
C ASP A 92 -9.26 -18.72 5.57
N THR A 93 -8.51 -18.00 6.40
CA THR A 93 -7.67 -16.86 5.98
C THR A 93 -6.20 -17.18 6.24
N PRO A 94 -5.50 -17.88 5.32
CA PRO A 94 -4.10 -18.28 5.50
C PRO A 94 -3.13 -17.10 5.36
N VAL A 95 -3.19 -16.13 6.28
CA VAL A 95 -2.28 -14.99 6.33
C VAL A 95 -1.20 -15.23 7.38
N GLU A 96 0.07 -15.02 7.01
CA GLU A 96 1.23 -15.07 7.90
C GLU A 96 1.71 -13.63 8.21
N PRO A 97 1.45 -13.09 9.42
CA PRO A 97 1.91 -11.77 9.81
C PRO A 97 3.40 -11.79 10.18
N VAL A 98 4.21 -10.96 9.53
CA VAL A 98 5.66 -10.84 9.76
C VAL A 98 5.99 -9.41 10.17
N HIS A 99 6.57 -9.28 11.36
CA HIS A 99 7.09 -8.00 11.86
C HIS A 99 8.46 -7.74 11.24
N ALA A 100 8.52 -6.90 10.21
CA ALA A 100 9.75 -6.56 9.50
C ALA A 100 9.63 -5.24 8.74
N ASP A 101 10.77 -4.65 8.41
CA ASP A 101 10.84 -3.49 7.53
C ASP A 101 10.87 -3.92 6.06
N ILE A 102 9.95 -3.41 5.25
CA ILE A 102 9.85 -3.69 3.81
C ILE A 102 11.10 -3.25 3.01
N ARG A 103 11.92 -2.32 3.54
CA ARG A 103 13.22 -1.91 2.96
C ARG A 103 14.27 -3.02 3.08
N ALA A 104 14.15 -3.87 4.10
CA ALA A 104 15.15 -4.88 4.47
C ALA A 104 14.66 -6.33 4.30
N TYR A 105 13.35 -6.55 4.19
CA TYR A 105 12.76 -7.89 4.14
C TYR A 105 13.27 -8.71 2.94
N THR A 106 13.60 -9.97 3.21
CA THR A 106 14.04 -10.97 2.23
C THR A 106 13.47 -12.33 2.58
N ALA A 107 13.30 -13.20 1.58
CA ALA A 107 12.84 -14.57 1.75
C ALA A 107 13.57 -15.51 0.80
N ASP A 108 13.71 -16.78 1.18
CA ASP A 108 14.36 -17.81 0.36
C ASP A 108 13.54 -18.25 -0.85
N ARG A 109 12.26 -17.86 -0.90
CA ARG A 109 11.32 -18.24 -1.95
C ARG A 109 10.81 -17.01 -2.67
N THR A 110 10.63 -17.15 -3.97
CA THR A 110 9.99 -16.14 -4.80
C THR A 110 8.49 -16.38 -4.91
N VAL A 111 7.73 -15.30 -5.12
CA VAL A 111 6.26 -15.30 -5.20
C VAL A 111 5.75 -14.78 -6.54
N GLY A 112 4.49 -15.07 -6.86
CA GLY A 112 3.83 -14.57 -8.07
C GLY A 112 3.33 -13.14 -7.96
N LEU A 113 2.99 -12.69 -6.76
CA LEU A 113 2.48 -11.35 -6.52
C LEU A 113 3.14 -10.72 -5.28
N VAL A 114 3.66 -9.51 -5.46
CA VAL A 114 3.99 -8.58 -4.37
C VAL A 114 3.10 -7.35 -4.55
N TYR A 115 2.42 -6.89 -3.51
CA TYR A 115 1.65 -5.66 -3.60
C TYR A 115 1.91 -4.74 -2.39
N CYS A 116 1.90 -3.44 -2.66
CA CYS A 116 2.15 -2.36 -1.71
C CYS A 116 1.10 -1.28 -1.97
N VAL A 117 -0.01 -1.35 -1.23
CA VAL A 117 -1.24 -0.61 -1.53
C VAL A 117 -1.64 0.29 -0.37
N CYS A 118 -2.71 1.09 -0.54
CA CYS A 118 -3.12 2.11 0.44
C CYS A 118 -2.02 3.14 0.73
N ALA A 119 -1.30 3.56 -0.32
CA ALA A 119 -0.18 4.50 -0.26
C ALA A 119 0.98 4.14 0.70
N THR A 120 1.13 2.87 1.09
CA THR A 120 2.21 2.41 2.00
C THR A 120 3.60 2.88 1.57
N LEU A 121 3.93 2.80 0.27
CA LEU A 121 5.24 3.24 -0.24
C LEU A 121 5.49 4.74 -0.02
N SER A 122 4.44 5.56 0.02
CA SER A 122 4.57 7.00 0.27
C SER A 122 5.05 7.31 1.69
N MET A 123 4.92 6.39 2.64
CA MET A 123 5.44 6.55 4.00
C MET A 123 6.97 6.38 4.08
N VAL A 124 7.60 5.90 3.00
CA VAL A 124 9.06 5.88 2.84
C VAL A 124 9.50 7.20 2.23
N LEU A 125 10.14 8.05 3.04
CA LEU A 125 10.24 9.49 2.75
C LEU A 125 11.39 9.89 1.83
N THR A 126 12.25 8.95 1.43
CA THR A 126 13.36 9.24 0.53
C THR A 126 13.30 8.41 -0.75
N ARG A 127 13.80 9.00 -1.84
CA ARG A 127 13.91 8.33 -3.15
C ARG A 127 14.73 7.04 -3.07
N ASP A 128 15.86 7.08 -2.38
CA ASP A 128 16.77 5.94 -2.30
C ASP A 128 16.15 4.77 -1.54
N GLU A 129 15.39 5.05 -0.48
CA GLU A 129 14.69 4.01 0.27
C GLU A 129 13.48 3.46 -0.49
N GLN A 130 12.71 4.30 -1.20
CA GLN A 130 11.63 3.80 -2.07
C GLN A 130 12.18 2.91 -3.19
N GLN A 131 13.30 3.29 -3.81
CA GLN A 131 14.01 2.41 -4.74
C GLN A 131 14.43 1.10 -4.09
N GLN A 132 14.90 1.15 -2.84
CA GLN A 132 15.27 -0.06 -2.10
C GLN A 132 14.07 -0.99 -1.89
N VAL A 133 12.89 -0.46 -1.53
CA VAL A 133 11.65 -1.26 -1.41
C VAL A 133 11.28 -1.90 -2.75
N VAL A 134 11.33 -1.15 -3.86
CA VAL A 134 11.03 -1.69 -5.19
C VAL A 134 12.03 -2.79 -5.60
N ARG A 135 13.32 -2.63 -5.28
CA ARG A 135 14.33 -3.68 -5.47
C ARG A 135 14.02 -4.93 -4.64
N ARG A 136 13.63 -4.78 -3.37
CA ARG A 136 13.23 -5.93 -2.53
C ARG A 136 12.02 -6.65 -3.11
N ALA A 137 11.01 -5.93 -3.56
CA ALA A 137 9.86 -6.53 -4.24
C ALA A 137 10.31 -7.29 -5.50
N ALA A 138 11.17 -6.70 -6.34
CA ALA A 138 11.66 -7.36 -7.54
C ALA A 138 12.46 -8.64 -7.23
N ASP A 139 13.30 -8.65 -6.19
CA ASP A 139 14.06 -9.82 -5.76
C ASP A 139 13.13 -10.97 -5.30
N LEU A 140 12.03 -10.63 -4.64
CA LEU A 140 11.01 -11.58 -4.16
C LEU A 140 10.13 -12.14 -5.29
N LEU A 141 10.08 -11.51 -6.47
CA LEU A 141 9.22 -11.99 -7.55
C LEU A 141 9.83 -13.16 -8.31
N ALA A 142 8.99 -14.14 -8.64
CA ALA A 142 9.32 -15.20 -9.59
C ALA A 142 9.31 -14.64 -11.03
N PRO A 143 9.97 -15.29 -12.00
CA PRO A 143 9.73 -15.03 -13.42
C PRO A 143 8.23 -15.07 -13.77
N GLY A 144 7.73 -14.02 -14.41
CA GLY A 144 6.29 -13.81 -14.70
C GLY A 144 5.50 -13.19 -13.54
N GLY A 145 6.13 -12.97 -12.39
CA GLY A 145 5.54 -12.35 -11.21
C GLY A 145 5.23 -10.86 -11.41
N ARG A 146 4.28 -10.34 -10.64
CA ARG A 146 3.87 -8.93 -10.68
C ARG A 146 4.10 -8.20 -9.37
N LEU A 147 4.56 -6.96 -9.49
CA LEU A 147 4.52 -5.96 -8.43
C LEU A 147 3.34 -5.01 -8.70
N VAL A 148 2.48 -4.79 -7.71
CA VAL A 148 1.42 -3.78 -7.74
C VAL A 148 1.70 -2.72 -6.67
N VAL A 149 1.76 -1.45 -7.07
CA VAL A 149 1.99 -0.33 -6.15
C VAL A 149 0.88 0.70 -6.31
N GLU A 150 0.26 1.08 -5.19
CA GLU A 150 -0.66 2.22 -5.13
C GLU A 150 0.01 3.36 -4.37
N THR A 151 -0.10 4.58 -4.92
CA THR A 151 0.30 5.82 -4.25
C THR A 151 -0.75 6.90 -4.48
N HIS A 152 -0.71 7.94 -3.65
CA HIS A 152 -1.41 9.17 -3.95
C HIS A 152 -0.95 9.74 -5.31
N ASN A 153 -1.89 10.18 -6.15
CA ASN A 153 -1.49 10.87 -7.38
C ASN A 153 -0.97 12.27 -7.03
N LYS A 154 0.34 12.47 -7.21
CA LYS A 154 1.02 13.76 -7.00
C LYS A 154 0.30 14.93 -7.67
N SER A 155 -0.12 14.76 -8.93
CA SER A 155 -0.79 15.84 -9.68
C SER A 155 -2.14 16.22 -9.08
N ALA A 156 -2.97 15.25 -8.69
CA ALA A 156 -4.23 15.49 -8.00
C ALA A 156 -4.04 16.14 -6.63
N VAL A 157 -3.01 15.76 -5.87
CA VAL A 157 -2.69 16.40 -4.57
C VAL A 157 -2.25 17.85 -4.77
N VAL A 158 -1.45 18.15 -5.79
CA VAL A 158 -1.07 19.54 -6.13
C VAL A 158 -2.29 20.36 -6.53
N ASP A 159 -3.19 19.79 -7.32
CA ASP A 159 -4.43 20.44 -7.75
C ASP A 159 -5.38 20.73 -6.58
N LEU A 160 -5.56 19.76 -5.67
CA LEU A 160 -6.33 19.92 -4.42
C LEU A 160 -5.89 21.12 -3.58
N HIS A 161 -4.61 21.48 -3.67
CA HIS A 161 -4.04 22.61 -2.95
C HIS A 161 -4.31 23.96 -3.63
N GLU A 162 -4.70 23.99 -4.90
CA GLU A 162 -5.03 25.20 -5.66
C GLU A 162 -3.94 26.28 -5.55
N GLY A 163 -2.66 25.86 -5.62
CA GLY A 163 -1.49 26.75 -5.46
C GLY A 163 -1.21 27.20 -4.02
N ARG A 164 -1.99 26.77 -3.03
CA ARG A 164 -1.80 27.08 -1.61
C ARG A 164 -0.91 26.04 -0.94
N ARG A 165 -0.06 26.50 -0.02
CA ARG A 165 0.74 25.59 0.81
C ARG A 165 -0.12 24.75 1.76
N ARG A 166 -1.24 25.31 2.24
CA ARG A 166 -2.11 24.69 3.24
C ARG A 166 -3.55 24.66 2.75
N THR A 167 -4.23 23.55 2.99
CA THR A 167 -5.67 23.42 2.76
C THR A 167 -6.31 22.57 3.86
N THR A 168 -7.63 22.58 3.94
CA THR A 168 -8.40 21.78 4.89
C THR A 168 -9.66 21.30 4.23
N LEU A 169 -9.92 19.99 4.36
CA LEU A 169 -11.14 19.35 3.88
C LEU A 169 -11.87 18.75 5.08
N PHE A 170 -13.20 18.83 5.05
CA PHE A 170 -14.06 18.08 5.96
C PHE A 170 -14.96 17.16 5.15
N THR A 171 -14.92 15.87 5.47
CA THR A 171 -15.78 14.84 4.86
C THR A 171 -16.77 14.36 5.90
N PRO A 172 -18.07 14.71 5.78
CA PRO A 172 -19.09 14.22 6.70
C PRO A 172 -19.33 12.72 6.49
N TYR A 173 -19.61 12.00 7.56
CA TYR A 173 -20.02 10.59 7.51
C TYR A 173 -21.54 10.46 7.74
N PRO A 174 -22.15 9.31 7.39
CA PRO A 174 -23.60 9.15 7.45
C PRO A 174 -24.21 9.40 8.83
N GLU A 175 -23.49 9.07 9.90
CA GLU A 175 -23.93 9.29 11.27
C GLU A 175 -23.83 10.77 11.67
N ALA A 176 -24.91 11.29 12.28
CA ALA A 176 -24.95 12.68 12.72
C ALA A 176 -23.81 13.00 13.70
N GLY A 177 -23.10 14.11 13.45
CA GLY A 177 -21.97 14.55 14.27
C GLY A 177 -20.65 13.84 13.97
N THR A 178 -20.61 12.97 12.95
CA THR A 178 -19.38 12.27 12.55
C THR A 178 -18.76 12.83 11.28
N GLY A 179 -17.45 12.70 11.17
CA GLY A 179 -16.72 13.08 9.96
C GLY A 179 -15.22 13.15 10.17
N LEU A 180 -14.51 13.29 9.06
CA LEU A 180 -13.06 13.41 9.02
C LEU A 180 -12.68 14.82 8.58
N GLN A 181 -11.94 15.54 9.41
CA GLN A 181 -11.24 16.76 9.02
C GLN A 181 -9.77 16.46 8.75
N SER A 182 -9.30 16.84 7.56
CA SER A 182 -7.90 16.66 7.16
C SER A 182 -7.28 18.02 6.93
N HIS A 183 -6.31 18.38 7.77
CA HIS A 183 -5.44 19.53 7.55
C HIS A 183 -4.22 19.08 6.75
N SER A 184 -3.96 19.78 5.66
CA SER A 184 -2.95 19.39 4.72
C SER A 184 -1.89 20.49 4.55
N VAL A 185 -0.62 20.11 4.54
CA VAL A 185 0.52 20.96 4.20
C VAL A 185 1.34 20.32 3.08
N LEU A 186 1.47 21.01 1.96
CA LEU A 186 2.27 20.56 0.82
C LEU A 186 3.64 21.24 0.83
N TYR A 187 4.68 20.45 0.58
CA TYR A 187 6.08 20.87 0.45
C TYR A 187 6.56 20.48 -0.97
N PRO A 188 6.32 21.33 -1.98
CA PRO A 188 6.52 20.95 -3.38
C PRO A 188 7.97 20.65 -3.74
N GLU A 189 8.93 21.37 -3.16
CA GLU A 189 10.36 21.23 -3.45
C GLU A 189 10.89 19.87 -2.98
N GLU A 190 10.43 19.43 -1.80
CA GLU A 190 10.78 18.15 -1.19
C GLU A 190 9.87 17.00 -1.66
N SER A 191 8.81 17.31 -2.42
CA SER A 191 7.74 16.38 -2.78
C SER A 191 7.13 15.68 -1.57
N LEU A 192 6.98 16.41 -0.45
CA LEU A 192 6.36 15.90 0.77
C LEU A 192 4.97 16.48 0.98
N TRP A 193 4.10 15.65 1.54
CA TRP A 193 2.71 15.98 1.85
C TRP A 193 2.39 15.53 3.27
N HIS A 194 2.12 16.49 4.15
CA HIS A 194 1.81 16.23 5.56
C HIS A 194 0.31 16.38 5.77
N LEU A 195 -0.33 15.32 6.28
CA LEU A 195 -1.71 15.34 6.72
C LEU A 195 -1.81 15.22 8.24
N SER A 196 -2.70 16.01 8.82
CA SER A 196 -3.18 15.83 10.19
C SER A 196 -4.68 15.63 10.16
N HIS A 197 -5.12 14.48 10.65
CA HIS A 197 -6.50 14.06 10.67
C HIS A 197 -7.11 14.29 12.05
N ILE A 198 -8.34 14.80 12.06
CA ILE A 198 -9.20 14.85 13.23
C ILE A 198 -10.48 14.11 12.86
N TRP A 199 -10.69 12.97 13.49
CA TRP A 199 -11.95 12.23 13.41
C TRP A 199 -12.89 12.70 14.50
N TYR A 200 -14.14 13.01 14.12
CA TYR A 200 -15.20 13.42 15.03
C TYR A 200 -16.16 12.25 15.24
N GLU A 201 -16.46 11.92 16.50
CA GLU A 201 -17.45 10.92 16.88
C GLU A 201 -18.77 11.58 17.33
N ALA A 202 -19.86 10.82 17.21
CA ALA A 202 -21.21 11.30 17.54
C ALA A 202 -21.38 11.65 19.03
N ASP A 203 -20.56 11.09 19.91
CA ASP A 203 -20.54 11.39 21.34
C ASP A 203 -19.76 12.67 21.70
N GLY A 204 -19.22 13.36 20.68
CA GLY A 204 -18.42 14.57 20.83
C GLY A 204 -16.94 14.34 21.11
N THR A 205 -16.48 13.09 21.18
CA THR A 205 -15.05 12.78 21.28
C THR A 205 -14.35 12.94 19.93
N THR A 206 -13.02 13.09 19.97
CA THR A 206 -12.20 13.18 18.77
C THR A 206 -10.99 12.25 18.84
N LYS A 207 -10.53 11.79 17.67
CA LYS A 207 -9.27 11.07 17.50
C LYS A 207 -8.37 11.85 16.56
N VAL A 208 -7.07 11.87 16.84
CA VAL A 208 -6.10 12.65 16.09
C VAL A 208 -4.97 11.75 15.66
N GLY A 209 -4.57 11.86 14.40
CA GLY A 209 -3.40 11.18 13.85
C GLY A 209 -2.77 12.02 12.75
N SER A 210 -1.47 11.85 12.54
CA SER A 210 -0.73 12.56 11.50
C SER A 210 0.19 11.63 10.73
N GLU A 211 0.36 11.94 9.45
CA GLU A 211 1.23 11.20 8.55
C GLU A 211 1.94 12.15 7.59
N ILE A 212 3.13 11.75 7.15
CA ILE A 212 3.87 12.43 6.10
C ILE A 212 4.05 11.42 4.98
N SER A 213 3.70 11.85 3.76
CA SER A 213 3.79 11.08 2.54
C SER A 213 4.75 11.75 1.57
N ARG A 214 5.66 10.98 0.98
CA ARG A 214 6.38 11.39 -0.24
C ARG A 214 5.50 11.17 -1.46
N LEU A 215 5.23 12.25 -2.18
CA LEU A 215 4.51 12.23 -3.45
C LEU A 215 5.45 11.78 -4.57
N THR A 216 5.28 10.52 -4.97
CA THR A 216 6.11 9.89 -6.00
C THR A 216 5.38 9.93 -7.33
N ALA A 217 5.99 10.53 -8.34
CA ALA A 217 5.37 10.61 -9.65
C ALA A 217 5.32 9.22 -10.30
N PRO A 218 4.31 8.92 -11.13
CA PRO A 218 4.18 7.62 -11.76
C PRO A 218 5.37 7.28 -12.69
N GLU A 219 6.00 8.29 -13.30
CA GLU A 219 7.21 8.13 -14.11
C GLU A 219 8.44 7.81 -13.25
N GLU A 220 8.54 8.41 -12.06
CA GLU A 220 9.60 8.13 -11.10
C GLU A 220 9.48 6.68 -10.58
N MET A 221 8.26 6.19 -10.33
CA MET A 221 8.04 4.78 -10.01
C MET A 221 8.48 3.84 -11.14
N ASP A 222 8.24 4.20 -12.41
CA ASP A 222 8.71 3.42 -13.55
C ASP A 222 10.24 3.38 -13.63
N GLU A 223 10.94 4.46 -13.26
CA GLU A 223 12.40 4.46 -13.14
C GLU A 223 12.88 3.46 -12.08
N TYR A 224 12.24 3.43 -10.92
CA TYR A 224 12.59 2.51 -9.84
C TYR A 224 12.38 1.06 -10.28
N ALA A 225 11.24 0.78 -10.92
CA ALA A 225 10.90 -0.54 -11.44
C ALA A 225 11.92 -1.01 -12.49
N ARG A 226 12.25 -0.18 -13.48
CA ARG A 226 13.26 -0.51 -14.51
C ARG A 226 14.63 -0.75 -13.92
N ALA A 227 15.04 0.08 -12.94
CA ALA A 227 16.31 -0.10 -12.24
C ALA A 227 16.38 -1.41 -11.44
N ALA A 228 15.23 -1.95 -11.03
CA ALA A 228 15.09 -3.25 -10.37
C ALA A 228 14.88 -4.43 -11.35
N GLY A 229 14.92 -4.18 -12.67
CA GLY A 229 14.71 -5.21 -13.69
C GLY A 229 13.24 -5.60 -13.92
N LEU A 230 12.30 -4.76 -13.48
CA LEU A 230 10.88 -4.91 -13.78
C LEU A 230 10.48 -4.04 -14.98
N GLU A 231 9.45 -4.46 -15.71
CA GLU A 231 8.87 -3.69 -16.81
C GLU A 231 7.51 -3.10 -16.41
N PRO A 232 7.25 -1.80 -16.65
CA PRO A 232 5.91 -1.24 -16.51
C PRO A 232 4.91 -1.98 -17.41
N GLU A 233 3.78 -2.39 -16.84
CA GLU A 233 2.76 -3.18 -17.52
C GLU A 233 1.45 -2.39 -17.67
N SER A 234 0.94 -1.80 -16.58
CA SER A 234 -0.30 -1.01 -16.62
C SER A 234 -0.37 0.06 -15.53
N ARG A 235 -1.26 1.03 -15.73
CA ARG A 235 -1.51 2.14 -14.79
C ARG A 235 -3.00 2.43 -14.70
N PHE A 236 -3.53 2.57 -13.49
CA PHE A 236 -4.93 2.86 -13.21
C PHE A 236 -5.06 4.02 -12.23
N GLY A 237 -6.16 4.76 -12.34
CA GLY A 237 -6.50 5.86 -11.43
C GLY A 237 -7.42 5.47 -10.27
N ASP A 238 -8.00 4.28 -10.36
CA ASP A 238 -9.02 3.73 -9.45
C ASP A 238 -9.02 2.20 -9.60
N TRP A 239 -9.45 1.48 -8.56
CA TRP A 239 -9.48 0.02 -8.52
C TRP A 239 -10.64 -0.58 -9.32
N HIS A 240 -11.71 0.18 -9.54
CA HIS A 240 -12.89 -0.28 -10.27
C HIS A 240 -12.52 -0.70 -11.71
N PRO A 241 -13.03 -1.85 -12.19
CA PRO A 241 -12.70 -2.36 -13.52
C PRO A 241 -13.12 -1.40 -14.65
N ASP A 242 -14.26 -0.72 -14.46
CA ASP A 242 -14.80 0.24 -15.43
C ASP A 242 -14.32 1.69 -15.21
N ALA A 243 -13.30 1.89 -14.37
CA ALA A 243 -12.76 3.21 -14.16
C ALA A 243 -12.10 3.77 -15.43
N GLU A 244 -12.20 5.08 -15.60
CA GLU A 244 -11.50 5.79 -16.66
C GLU A 244 -9.97 5.55 -16.55
N PRO A 245 -9.25 5.55 -17.68
CA PRO A 245 -7.81 5.46 -17.67
C PRO A 245 -7.17 6.52 -16.77
N HIS A 246 -6.04 6.14 -16.15
CA HIS A 246 -5.26 7.05 -15.31
C HIS A 246 -4.95 8.36 -16.04
N ASN A 247 -5.15 9.47 -15.33
CA ASN A 247 -4.84 10.82 -15.81
C ASN A 247 -4.45 11.74 -14.63
N ALA A 248 -4.14 13.00 -14.94
CA ALA A 248 -3.65 13.97 -13.94
C ALA A 248 -4.66 14.26 -12.80
N LEU A 249 -5.95 14.02 -13.01
CA LEU A 249 -6.99 14.24 -12.00
C LEU A 249 -7.42 12.94 -11.29
N SER A 250 -6.86 11.79 -11.68
CA SER A 250 -7.12 10.54 -10.96
C SER A 250 -6.72 10.67 -9.50
N PRO A 251 -7.51 10.18 -8.53
CA PRO A 251 -7.19 10.33 -7.11
C PRO A 251 -5.93 9.53 -6.73
N LEU A 252 -5.75 8.36 -7.34
CA LEU A 252 -4.67 7.43 -7.08
C LEU A 252 -3.79 7.22 -8.31
N SER A 253 -2.61 6.70 -8.07
CA SER A 253 -1.74 6.12 -9.10
C SER A 253 -1.44 4.68 -8.73
N ILE A 254 -2.15 3.75 -9.37
CA ILE A 254 -1.97 2.30 -9.21
C ILE A 254 -1.16 1.81 -10.40
N CYS A 255 0.03 1.27 -10.15
CA CYS A 255 0.98 0.87 -11.18
C CYS A 255 1.27 -0.62 -11.06
N THR A 256 1.26 -1.33 -12.18
CA THR A 256 1.67 -2.74 -12.23
C THR A 256 2.97 -2.89 -13.00
N TYR A 257 3.82 -3.76 -12.50
CA TYR A 257 5.13 -4.06 -13.07
C TYR A 257 5.30 -5.57 -13.15
N VAL A 258 5.89 -6.06 -14.25
CA VAL A 258 6.12 -7.49 -14.45
C VAL A 258 7.61 -7.80 -14.42
N LYS A 259 7.99 -8.88 -13.73
CA LYS A 259 9.33 -9.48 -13.83
C LYS A 259 9.33 -10.42 -15.01
N ARG A 260 9.84 -9.99 -16.17
CA ARG A 260 9.90 -10.87 -17.35
C ARG A 260 10.68 -12.13 -17.04
N SER A 261 10.21 -13.25 -17.55
CA SER A 261 11.03 -14.45 -17.66
C SER A 261 12.25 -14.09 -18.49
N GLY A 262 13.43 -14.11 -17.87
CA GLY A 262 14.66 -13.95 -18.60
C GLY A 262 14.64 -14.98 -19.74
N HIS A 263 14.89 -14.54 -20.97
CA HIS A 263 15.41 -15.48 -21.96
C HIS A 263 16.64 -16.09 -21.31
N THR A 264 16.61 -17.39 -21.03
CA THR A 264 17.84 -18.14 -20.80
C THR A 264 18.76 -17.73 -21.93
N ARG A 265 19.83 -16.98 -21.64
CA ARG A 265 20.93 -16.86 -22.59
C ARG A 265 21.43 -18.28 -22.73
N ALA A 266 21.05 -18.93 -23.83
CA ALA A 266 21.66 -20.17 -24.23
C ALA A 266 23.16 -19.93 -24.25
N ALA A 267 23.88 -20.65 -23.40
CA ALA A 267 25.32 -20.81 -23.51
C ALA A 267 25.65 -21.63 -24.75
#